data_AF-A0A371BEH2-F1
#
_entry.id   AF-A0A371BEH2-F1
#
_cell.length_a   1.000
_cell.length_b   1.000
_cell.length_c   1.000
_cell.angle_alpha   90.00
_cell.angle_beta   90.00
_cell.angle_gamma   90.00
#
_symmetry.space_group_name_H-M   'P 1'
#
loop_
_entity.id
_entity.type
_entity.pdbx_description
1 polymer ?
#
loop_
_entity_poly.entity_id
_entity_poly.type
_entity_poly.pdbx_seq_one_letter_code
_entity_poly.pdbx_strand_id
1 'polypeptide(L)'
;MKRFASVAIATMMLTACGAASAEPKRPQSAPVPLDKPAATSPTARTASSSKGLDAVMGKDMGTLVRMFGPPRLDIIEVQGRKLQFSGRACILDAYLYPDGKNGAEIVTHVDARRSDGAEVDRAQCVNALMAR
;
A
#
# COMPACT_ATOMS: atom_id res chain seq x y z
N MET A 1 7.08 -19.19 -67.23
CA MET A 1 5.79 -19.93 -67.17
C MET A 1 5.03 -19.46 -65.91
N LYS A 2 3.69 -19.45 -65.91
CA LYS A 2 2.84 -19.07 -64.73
C LYS A 2 3.11 -20.04 -63.56
N ARG A 3 2.92 -19.72 -62.27
CA ARG A 3 1.69 -19.32 -61.53
C ARG A 3 2.13 -18.59 -60.22
N PHE A 4 1.45 -17.55 -59.71
CA PHE A 4 0.24 -17.58 -58.84
C PHE A 4 0.31 -18.64 -57.72
N ALA A 5 -0.01 -18.43 -56.44
CA ALA A 5 -0.38 -17.25 -55.64
C ALA A 5 -0.12 -17.64 -54.14
N SER A 6 -0.42 -16.91 -53.06
CA SER A 6 -1.31 -15.76 -52.80
C SER A 6 -0.78 -14.89 -51.64
N VAL A 7 -1.39 -13.71 -51.44
CA VAL A 7 -1.25 -12.86 -50.25
C VAL A 7 -2.45 -13.09 -49.31
N ALA A 8 -2.23 -13.11 -48.00
CA ALA A 8 -3.29 -13.14 -46.98
C ALA A 8 -3.09 -12.02 -45.95
N ILE A 9 -3.42 -10.78 -46.35
CA ILE A 9 -3.48 -9.64 -45.43
C ILE A 9 -4.83 -9.72 -44.70
N ALA A 10 -4.79 -10.03 -43.40
CA ALA A 10 -5.99 -10.02 -42.56
C ALA A 10 -6.37 -8.57 -42.19
N THR A 11 -7.19 -7.94 -43.03
CA THR A 11 -7.78 -6.63 -42.75
C THR A 11 -8.82 -6.73 -41.64
N MET A 12 -8.44 -6.31 -40.43
CA MET A 12 -9.31 -6.26 -39.26
C MET A 12 -10.37 -5.17 -39.44
N MET A 13 -11.60 -5.56 -39.78
CA MET A 13 -12.72 -4.63 -39.99
C MET A 13 -13.18 -4.03 -38.66
N LEU A 14 -12.99 -2.73 -38.50
CA LEU A 14 -13.43 -1.98 -37.31
C LEU A 14 -14.90 -1.55 -37.49
N THR A 15 -15.83 -2.39 -37.06
CA THR A 15 -17.27 -2.10 -37.10
C THR A 15 -17.66 -1.01 -36.09
N ALA A 16 -17.92 0.19 -36.59
CA ALA A 16 -18.49 1.28 -35.80
C ALA A 16 -20.03 1.13 -35.71
N CYS A 17 -20.55 0.76 -34.54
CA CYS A 17 -21.98 0.89 -34.23
C CYS A 17 -22.23 2.22 -33.51
N GLY A 18 -22.91 3.15 -34.19
CA GLY A 18 -23.49 4.33 -33.55
C GLY A 18 -24.95 4.09 -33.17
N ALA A 19 -25.34 4.43 -31.95
CA ALA A 19 -26.74 4.45 -31.53
C ALA A 19 -27.01 5.51 -30.44
N ALA A 20 -27.97 6.38 -30.74
CA ALA A 20 -28.83 7.17 -29.86
C ALA A 20 -28.26 7.80 -28.56
N SER A 21 -28.26 9.13 -28.52
CA SER A 21 -28.26 9.90 -27.27
C SER A 21 -29.52 9.60 -26.45
N ALA A 22 -29.35 9.19 -25.20
CA ALA A 22 -30.42 9.14 -24.19
C ALA A 22 -30.02 10.00 -22.98
N GLU A 23 -30.92 10.90 -22.58
CA GLU A 23 -30.73 11.82 -21.44
C GLU A 23 -30.53 11.03 -20.12
N PRO A 24 -29.41 11.18 -19.40
CA PRO A 24 -29.19 10.47 -18.15
C PRO A 24 -30.08 11.02 -17.03
N LYS A 25 -31.22 10.37 -16.79
CA LYS A 25 -32.07 10.65 -15.62
C LYS A 25 -31.31 10.27 -14.35
N ARG A 26 -30.69 11.26 -13.69
CA ARG A 26 -29.81 11.10 -12.52
C ARG A 26 -30.50 10.26 -11.42
N PRO A 27 -30.05 9.03 -11.13
CA PRO A 27 -30.58 8.28 -10.00
C PRO A 27 -30.15 8.97 -8.70
N GLN A 28 -31.11 9.15 -7.80
CA GLN A 28 -30.88 9.79 -6.52
C GLN A 28 -30.28 8.75 -5.57
N SER A 29 -28.98 8.83 -5.33
CA SER A 29 -28.26 7.86 -4.51
C SER A 29 -28.78 7.85 -3.07
N ALA A 30 -29.41 6.75 -2.68
CA ALA A 30 -29.62 6.45 -1.27
C ALA A 30 -28.26 6.25 -0.56
N PRO A 31 -28.12 6.60 0.73
CA PRO A 31 -26.90 6.31 1.48
C PRO A 31 -26.67 4.80 1.53
N VAL A 32 -25.51 4.35 1.03
CA VAL A 32 -25.08 2.95 1.17
C VAL A 32 -24.67 2.73 2.63
N PRO A 33 -25.26 1.75 3.36
CA PRO A 33 -24.78 1.40 4.68
C PRO A 33 -23.29 1.00 4.63
N LEU A 34 -22.48 1.57 5.52
CA LEU A 34 -21.08 1.18 5.65
C LEU A 34 -21.00 -0.23 6.26
N ASP A 35 -20.84 -1.23 5.41
CA ASP A 35 -20.58 -2.60 5.85
C ASP A 35 -19.31 -2.64 6.70
N LYS A 36 -19.49 -3.03 7.96
CA LYS A 36 -18.42 -3.13 8.95
C LYS A 36 -17.52 -4.31 8.54
N PRO A 37 -16.21 -4.11 8.27
CA PRO A 37 -15.36 -5.18 7.78
C PRO A 37 -15.41 -6.42 8.69
N ALA A 38 -15.68 -7.58 8.10
CA ALA A 38 -15.65 -8.84 8.83
C ALA A 38 -14.24 -9.06 9.38
N ALA A 39 -14.12 -9.26 10.69
CA ALA A 39 -12.85 -9.48 11.35
C ALA A 39 -12.33 -10.88 11.02
N THR A 40 -11.58 -11.01 9.92
CA THR A 40 -10.75 -12.20 9.67
C THR A 40 -9.68 -12.25 10.75
N SER A 41 -9.80 -13.19 11.70
CA SER A 41 -8.77 -13.45 12.71
C SER A 41 -7.44 -13.71 12.02
N PRO A 42 -6.38 -12.93 12.29
CA PRO A 42 -5.08 -13.15 11.67
C PRO A 42 -4.53 -14.53 12.03
N THR A 43 -3.95 -15.23 11.05
CA THR A 43 -3.06 -16.36 11.31
C THR A 43 -2.03 -15.95 12.37
N ALA A 44 -1.78 -16.83 13.34
CA ALA A 44 -0.91 -16.53 14.48
C ALA A 44 0.47 -16.05 14.01
N ARG A 45 0.72 -14.74 14.15
CA ARG A 45 2.05 -14.15 13.90
C ARG A 45 3.05 -14.85 14.81
N THR A 46 4.21 -15.20 14.25
CA THR A 46 5.37 -15.58 15.06
C THR A 46 5.63 -14.49 16.10
N ALA A 47 5.90 -14.88 17.35
CA ALA A 47 5.99 -13.95 18.46
C ALA A 47 7.18 -12.98 18.27
N SER A 48 6.90 -11.82 17.66
CA SER A 48 7.90 -10.80 17.36
C SER A 48 8.46 -10.22 18.65
N SER A 49 9.79 -10.11 18.72
CA SER A 49 10.47 -9.55 19.88
C SER A 49 10.12 -8.07 20.02
N SER A 50 9.48 -7.67 21.13
CA SER A 50 9.27 -6.25 21.44
C SER A 50 10.59 -5.50 21.61
N LYS A 51 11.64 -6.18 22.08
CA LYS A 51 12.97 -5.61 22.33
C LYS A 51 13.59 -5.08 21.03
N GLY A 52 13.59 -3.76 20.89
CA GLY A 52 14.07 -3.01 19.71
C GLY A 52 12.96 -2.30 18.92
N LEU A 53 11.70 -2.76 19.04
CA LEU A 53 10.56 -2.13 18.39
C LEU A 53 10.16 -0.78 19.05
N ASP A 54 10.40 -0.65 20.36
CA ASP A 54 10.15 0.56 21.16
C ASP A 54 10.87 1.82 20.65
N ALA A 55 11.91 1.65 19.82
CA ALA A 55 12.60 2.77 19.16
C ALA A 55 11.70 3.52 18.17
N VAL A 56 10.69 2.84 17.59
CA VAL A 56 9.84 3.38 16.52
C VAL A 56 8.40 3.61 16.98
N MET A 57 7.88 2.77 17.89
CA MET A 57 6.51 2.91 18.38
C MET A 57 6.30 4.24 19.11
N GLY A 58 5.18 4.91 18.82
CA GLY A 58 4.84 6.22 19.38
C GLY A 58 5.74 7.37 18.93
N LYS A 59 6.58 7.19 17.91
CA LYS A 59 7.39 8.28 17.31
C LYS A 59 6.66 8.94 16.15
N ASP A 60 7.00 10.20 15.89
CA ASP A 60 6.50 10.99 14.78
C ASP A 60 7.33 10.78 13.48
N MET A 61 6.79 11.25 12.36
CA MET A 61 7.49 11.23 11.06
C MET A 61 8.88 11.86 11.13
N GLY A 62 9.04 12.99 11.82
CA GLY A 62 10.32 13.71 11.91
C GLY A 62 11.41 12.89 12.62
N THR A 63 11.04 12.09 13.61
CA THR A 63 11.94 11.16 14.30
C THR A 63 12.26 9.96 13.42
N LEU A 64 11.27 9.37 12.75
CA LEU A 64 11.51 8.29 11.79
C LEU A 64 12.45 8.73 10.65
N VAL A 65 12.29 9.94 10.14
CA VAL A 65 13.16 10.51 9.09
C VAL A 65 14.58 10.77 9.62
N ARG A 66 14.73 11.17 10.88
CA ARG A 66 16.05 11.33 11.51
C ARG A 66 16.75 10.00 11.78
N MET A 67 15.99 8.92 12.03
CA MET A 67 16.53 7.56 12.24
C MET A 67 16.82 6.82 10.93
N PHE A 68 15.95 6.97 9.93
CA PHE A 68 15.93 6.16 8.70
C PHE A 68 16.02 7.01 7.41
N GLY A 69 16.47 8.26 7.49
CA GLY A 69 16.51 9.17 6.33
C GLY A 69 15.12 9.39 5.68
N PRO A 70 15.06 9.93 4.46
CA PRO A 70 13.79 10.10 3.76
C PRO A 70 13.12 8.74 3.47
N PRO A 71 11.79 8.63 3.62
CA PRO A 71 11.07 7.42 3.25
C PRO A 71 11.05 7.24 1.72
N ARG A 72 10.92 5.98 1.28
CA ARG A 72 10.69 5.62 -0.12
C ARG A 72 9.26 5.93 -0.59
N LEU A 73 8.30 5.82 0.32
CA LEU A 73 6.91 6.23 0.12
C LEU A 73 6.43 7.02 1.35
N ASP A 74 5.76 8.15 1.12
CA ASP A 74 4.95 8.85 2.11
C ASP A 74 3.54 8.97 1.51
N ILE A 75 2.58 8.32 2.15
CA ILE A 75 1.20 8.19 1.68
C ILE A 75 0.28 8.76 2.75
N ILE A 76 -0.48 9.80 2.40
CA ILE A 76 -1.55 10.31 3.23
C ILE A 76 -2.79 9.42 3.05
N GLU A 77 -3.31 8.90 4.16
CA GLU A 77 -4.56 8.15 4.24
C GLU A 77 -5.66 9.04 4.84
N VAL A 78 -6.92 8.58 4.83
CA VAL A 78 -8.06 9.38 5.31
C VAL A 78 -7.95 9.75 6.79
N GLN A 79 -7.30 8.92 7.60
CA GLN A 79 -7.21 9.07 9.07
C GLN A 79 -5.76 9.04 9.60
N GLY A 80 -4.76 9.14 8.72
CA GLY A 80 -3.35 9.08 9.11
C GLY A 80 -2.39 9.03 7.93
N ARG A 81 -1.22 8.42 8.13
CA ARG A 81 -0.12 8.40 7.17
C ARG A 81 0.62 7.06 7.19
N LYS A 82 0.99 6.57 6.01
CA LYS A 82 1.89 5.43 5.84
C LYS A 82 3.24 5.87 5.29
N LEU A 83 4.31 5.54 6.03
CA LEU A 83 5.70 5.73 5.61
C LEU A 83 6.31 4.37 5.25
N GLN A 84 7.03 4.27 4.13
CA GLN A 84 7.80 3.08 3.78
C GLN A 84 9.31 3.38 3.78
N PHE A 85 10.08 2.57 4.48
CA PHE A 85 11.54 2.56 4.43
C PHE A 85 12.02 1.25 3.82
N SER A 86 13.14 1.28 3.10
CA SER A 86 13.69 0.09 2.44
C SER A 86 15.20 0.03 2.65
N GLY A 87 15.67 -1.13 3.11
CA GLY A 87 17.08 -1.46 3.23
C GLY A 87 17.38 -2.76 2.47
N ARG A 88 18.65 -3.20 2.51
CA ARG A 88 19.06 -4.44 1.83
C ARG A 88 18.43 -5.70 2.43
N ALA A 89 18.14 -5.70 3.73
CA ALA A 89 17.59 -6.84 4.45
C ALA A 89 16.05 -6.92 4.42
N CYS A 90 15.37 -5.78 4.41
CA CYS A 90 13.91 -5.70 4.58
C CYS A 90 13.33 -4.36 4.12
N ILE A 91 12.00 -4.32 4.04
CA ILE A 91 11.14 -3.16 3.89
C ILE A 91 10.32 -3.02 5.17
N LEU A 92 10.30 -1.82 5.74
CA LEU A 92 9.49 -1.45 6.90
C LEU A 92 8.38 -0.50 6.45
N ASP A 93 7.13 -0.88 6.65
CA ASP A 93 5.98 0.03 6.55
C ASP A 93 5.61 0.49 7.97
N ALA A 94 5.61 1.79 8.22
CA ALA A 94 5.17 2.39 9.48
C ALA A 94 3.85 3.14 9.27
N TYR A 95 2.86 2.85 10.11
CA TYR A 95 1.52 3.45 10.06
C TYR A 95 1.38 4.41 11.23
N LEU A 96 1.18 5.68 10.90
CA LEU A 96 1.07 6.78 11.85
C LEU A 96 -0.40 7.22 11.90
N TYR A 97 -0.97 7.27 13.11
CA TYR A 97 -2.31 7.80 13.36
C TYR A 97 -2.25 8.88 14.45
N PRO A 98 -3.25 9.80 14.51
CA PRO A 98 -3.30 10.84 15.53
C PRO A 98 -3.24 10.30 16.97
N ASP A 99 -2.42 10.93 17.82
CA ASP A 99 -2.23 10.55 19.23
C ASP A 99 -3.44 10.83 20.15
N GLY A 100 -4.49 11.44 19.62
CA GLY A 100 -5.71 11.82 20.35
C GLY A 100 -5.56 13.00 21.32
N LYS A 101 -4.37 13.61 21.43
CA LYS A 101 -4.10 14.73 22.36
C LYS A 101 -3.91 16.04 21.60
N ASN A 102 -2.95 16.05 20.67
CA ASN A 102 -2.54 17.24 19.92
C ASN A 102 -2.74 17.07 18.41
N GLY A 103 -3.26 15.92 17.97
CA GLY A 103 -3.40 15.59 16.55
C GLY A 103 -2.09 15.18 15.88
N ALA A 104 -1.02 14.96 16.66
CA ALA A 104 0.26 14.53 16.13
C ALA A 104 0.16 13.08 15.62
N GLU A 105 0.55 12.85 14.37
CA GLU A 105 0.60 11.51 13.79
C GLU A 105 1.79 10.73 14.38
N ILE A 106 1.51 9.68 15.15
CA ILE A 106 2.51 8.82 15.79
C ILE A 106 2.37 7.38 15.32
N VAL A 107 3.50 6.65 15.24
CA VAL A 107 3.49 5.23 14.84
C VAL A 107 2.71 4.40 15.85
N THR A 108 1.58 3.84 15.41
CA THR A 108 0.77 2.89 16.20
C THR A 108 1.01 1.45 15.79
N HIS A 109 1.50 1.23 14.56
CA HIS A 109 1.78 -0.09 14.00
C HIS A 109 2.91 -0.03 12.97
N VAL A 110 3.60 -1.15 12.78
CA VAL A 110 4.58 -1.32 11.69
C VAL A 110 4.50 -2.74 11.14
N ASP A 111 4.65 -2.92 9.83
CA ASP A 111 4.87 -4.21 9.20
C ASP A 111 6.31 -4.29 8.68
N ALA A 112 6.89 -5.49 8.67
CA ALA A 112 8.22 -5.73 8.13
C ALA A 112 8.21 -6.94 7.20
N ARG A 113 8.80 -6.81 6.02
CA ARG A 113 8.86 -7.88 4.99
C ARG A 113 10.16 -7.86 4.20
N ARG A 114 10.46 -8.96 3.52
CA ARG A 114 11.45 -9.04 2.44
C ARG A 114 10.87 -8.54 1.12
N SER A 115 11.72 -8.37 0.11
CA SER A 115 11.33 -7.90 -1.23
C SER A 115 10.42 -8.86 -1.99
N ASP A 116 10.40 -10.15 -1.62
CA ASP A 116 9.48 -11.18 -2.12
C ASP A 116 8.14 -11.21 -1.38
N GLY A 117 7.91 -10.28 -0.44
CA GLY A 117 6.68 -10.17 0.33
C GLY A 117 6.64 -10.99 1.61
N ALA A 118 7.61 -11.88 1.86
CA ALA A 118 7.63 -12.70 3.08
C ALA A 118 7.80 -11.84 4.34
N GLU A 119 6.95 -12.04 5.36
CA GLU A 119 7.07 -11.35 6.65
C GLU A 119 8.42 -11.66 7.33
N VAL A 120 8.96 -10.67 8.05
CA VAL A 120 10.16 -10.82 8.89
C VAL A 120 9.94 -10.16 10.26
N ASP A 121 10.81 -10.48 11.23
CA ASP A 121 10.72 -9.84 12.54
C ASP A 121 10.89 -8.31 12.46
N ARG A 122 9.97 -7.60 13.12
CA ARG A 122 9.84 -6.14 13.05
C ARG A 122 11.03 -5.45 13.70
N ALA A 123 11.49 -5.93 14.86
CA ALA A 123 12.61 -5.35 15.58
C ALA A 123 13.94 -5.58 14.84
N GLN A 124 14.14 -6.77 14.26
CA GLN A 124 15.30 -7.03 13.39
C GLN A 124 15.31 -6.10 12.17
N CYS A 125 14.16 -5.86 11.53
CA CYS A 125 14.09 -4.95 10.39
C CYS A 125 14.40 -3.49 10.79
N VAL A 126 13.87 -3.02 11.93
CA VAL A 126 14.23 -1.71 12.51
C VAL A 126 15.73 -1.58 12.73
N ASN A 127 16.36 -2.56 13.39
CA ASN A 127 17.80 -2.56 13.64
C ASN A 127 18.62 -2.55 12.35
N ALA A 128 18.20 -3.33 11.34
CA ALA A 128 18.86 -3.38 10.03
C ALA A 128 18.73 -2.06 9.24
N LEU A 129 17.65 -1.30 9.44
CA LEU A 129 17.49 0.03 8.85
C LEU A 129 18.32 1.12 9.56
N MET A 130 18.59 0.97 10.86
CA MET A 130 19.48 1.87 11.60
C MET A 130 20.96 1.66 11.29
N ALA A 131 21.35 0.46 10.86
CA ALA A 131 22.74 0.06 10.64
C ALA A 131 23.21 0.16 9.17
N ARG A 132 22.55 1.00 8.37
CA ARG A 132 22.72 1.07 6.89
C ARG A 132 23.69 2.14 6.42
#